data_AF-A0A9X2P5X0-F1
#
_entry.id   AF-A0A9X2P5X0-F1
#
_cell.length_a   1.000
_cell.length_b   1.000
_cell.length_c   1.000
_cell.angle_alpha   90.00
_cell.angle_beta   90.00
_cell.angle_gamma   90.00
#
_symmetry.space_group_name_H-M   'P 1'
#
loop_
_entity.id
_entity.type
_entity.pdbx_description
1 polymer ?
#
loop_
_entity_poly.entity_id
_entity_poly.type
_entity_poly.pdbx_seq_one_letter_code
_entity_poly.pdbx_strand_id
1 'polypeptide(L)'
;MIRFFTRFVATYGYDSPKEFFLSVAPSFKYNLQFPAISFSAVTAVVSEWIGITPFLAMAMLVAIVSEMWTGIRASKVQGIGFESFRFSRCIIKLCIWLTIIYITHSFYLESKAGAEESFVMLLATLFFSIVKVFVMTWFCVEHVTSILENLAVIDGKPKDTLIKQVGILWVTVMDKFRKKADETEG
;
A
#
# COMPACT_ATOMS: atom_id res chain seq x y z
N MET A 1 -16.22 22.54 -6.82
CA MET A 1 -15.67 21.20 -6.54
C MET A 1 -14.65 21.19 -5.40
N ILE A 2 -13.53 21.92 -5.50
CA ILE A 2 -12.46 21.89 -4.46
C ILE A 2 -12.98 22.26 -3.06
N ARG A 3 -13.76 23.34 -2.91
CA ARG A 3 -14.36 23.73 -1.61
C ARG A 3 -15.30 22.67 -1.01
N PHE A 4 -16.00 21.90 -1.82
CA PHE A 4 -16.92 20.85 -1.35
C PHE A 4 -16.13 19.63 -0.87
N PHE A 5 -15.10 19.25 -1.63
CA PHE A 5 -14.16 18.19 -1.24
C PHE A 5 -13.40 18.54 0.04
N THR A 6 -12.89 19.77 0.16
CA THR A 6 -12.24 20.24 1.40
C THR A 6 -13.18 20.16 2.60
N ARG A 7 -14.45 20.56 2.45
CA ARG A 7 -15.44 20.44 3.53
C ARG A 7 -15.75 18.99 3.88
N PHE A 8 -15.91 18.12 2.88
CA PHE A 8 -16.13 16.69 3.09
C PHE A 8 -14.98 16.03 3.83
N VAL A 9 -13.75 16.31 3.41
CA VAL A 9 -12.52 15.76 3.99
C VAL A 9 -12.29 16.32 5.41
N ALA A 10 -12.61 17.58 5.64
CA ALA A 10 -12.60 18.19 6.98
C ALA A 10 -13.57 17.53 7.95
N THR A 11 -14.73 17.04 7.48
CA THR A 11 -15.67 16.27 8.32
C THR A 11 -15.02 15.02 8.91
N TYR A 12 -14.04 14.41 8.24
CA TYR A 12 -13.31 13.24 8.74
C TYR A 12 -12.04 13.59 9.55
N GLY A 13 -11.86 14.87 9.86
CA GLY A 13 -10.76 15.42 10.66
C GLY A 13 -9.42 15.51 9.93
N TYR A 14 -9.45 15.60 8.60
CA TYR A 14 -8.28 15.96 7.80
C TYR A 14 -8.23 17.48 7.61
N ASP A 15 -7.12 18.13 7.94
CA ASP A 15 -7.01 19.59 7.85
C ASP A 15 -6.89 20.06 6.39
N SER A 16 -6.50 19.16 5.49
CA SER A 16 -6.45 19.44 4.06
C SER A 16 -6.66 18.20 3.16
N PRO A 17 -7.08 18.40 1.89
CA PRO A 17 -7.06 17.37 0.86
C PRO A 17 -5.70 16.68 0.69
N LYS A 18 -4.60 17.43 0.90
CA LYS A 18 -3.24 16.89 0.81
C LYS A 18 -2.99 15.87 1.91
N GLU A 19 -3.38 16.15 3.15
CA GLU A 19 -3.24 15.21 4.25
C GLU A 19 -4.09 13.94 4.05
N PHE A 20 -5.24 14.08 3.41
CA PHE A 20 -6.04 12.94 3.01
C PHE A 20 -5.29 12.04 2.02
N PHE A 21 -4.74 12.58 0.93
CA PHE A 21 -3.97 11.77 -0.02
C PHE A 21 -2.71 11.16 0.61
N LEU A 22 -1.98 11.91 1.43
CA LEU A 22 -0.82 11.40 2.17
C LEU A 22 -1.20 10.32 3.19
N SER A 23 -2.43 10.36 3.71
CA SER A 23 -2.97 9.29 4.55
C SER A 23 -3.33 8.05 3.75
N VAL A 24 -3.81 8.19 2.51
CA VAL A 24 -4.16 7.08 1.62
C VAL A 24 -2.92 6.40 1.04
N ALA A 25 -1.89 7.18 0.75
CA ALA A 25 -0.59 6.70 0.26
C ALA A 25 0.58 7.23 1.14
N PRO A 26 0.75 6.69 2.36
CA PRO A 26 1.85 7.01 3.26
C PRO A 26 3.24 6.93 2.62
N SER A 27 3.48 6.07 1.64
CA SER A 27 4.76 5.98 0.93
C SER A 27 5.19 7.32 0.32
N PHE A 28 4.24 8.15 -0.14
CA PHE A 28 4.49 9.49 -0.64
C PHE A 28 4.86 10.48 0.46
N LYS A 29 4.35 10.28 1.68
CA LYS A 29 4.69 11.12 2.85
C LYS A 29 6.15 10.92 3.28
N TYR A 30 6.67 9.71 3.13
CA TYR A 30 8.01 9.33 3.58
C TYR A 30 9.04 9.16 2.46
N ASN A 31 8.70 9.53 1.22
CA ASN A 31 9.54 9.32 0.04
C ASN A 31 9.96 7.85 -0.14
N LEU A 32 9.13 6.90 0.29
CA LEU A 32 9.33 5.45 0.12
C LEU A 32 8.78 4.91 -1.21
N GLN A 33 8.51 5.80 -2.17
CA GLN A 33 7.99 5.45 -3.49
C GLN A 33 8.92 4.45 -4.21
N PHE A 34 10.23 4.69 -4.19
CA PHE A 34 11.19 3.83 -4.90
C PHE A 34 11.21 2.40 -4.33
N PRO A 35 11.36 2.18 -3.01
CA PRO A 35 11.17 0.86 -2.40
C PRO A 35 9.82 0.22 -2.71
N ALA A 36 8.72 0.99 -2.62
CA ALA A 36 7.37 0.48 -2.86
C ALA A 36 7.16 0.02 -4.31
N ILE A 37 7.63 0.81 -5.28
CA ILE A 37 7.60 0.48 -6.72
C ILE A 37 8.44 -0.76 -6.97
N SER A 38 9.70 -0.77 -6.53
CA SER A 38 10.62 -1.87 -6.79
C SER A 38 10.11 -3.18 -6.19
N PHE A 39 9.66 -3.17 -4.94
CA PHE A 39 9.13 -4.36 -4.29
C PHE A 39 7.85 -4.87 -4.96
N SER A 40 6.95 -3.95 -5.34
CA SER A 40 5.70 -4.31 -6.03
C SER A 40 5.96 -4.85 -7.43
N ALA A 41 6.94 -4.31 -8.15
CA ALA A 41 7.34 -4.79 -9.48
C ALA A 41 7.96 -6.18 -9.42
N VAL A 42 8.91 -6.42 -8.49
CA VAL A 42 9.53 -7.73 -8.30
C VAL A 42 8.48 -8.77 -7.93
N THR A 43 7.57 -8.43 -7.00
CA THR A 43 6.49 -9.33 -6.58
C THR A 43 5.54 -9.65 -7.73
N ALA A 44 5.21 -8.67 -8.58
CA ALA A 44 4.35 -8.89 -9.74
C ALA A 44 4.97 -9.88 -10.73
N VAL A 45 6.27 -9.73 -11.05
CA VAL A 45 6.99 -10.64 -11.95
C VAL A 45 7.07 -12.04 -11.34
N VAL A 46 7.47 -12.16 -10.07
CA VAL A 46 7.59 -13.46 -9.39
C VAL A 46 6.24 -14.17 -9.27
N SER A 47 5.15 -13.41 -9.07
CA SER A 47 3.81 -13.98 -8.94
C SER A 47 3.29 -14.61 -10.23
N GLU A 48 3.81 -14.25 -11.40
CA GLU A 48 3.43 -14.87 -12.68
C GLU A 48 3.87 -16.34 -12.72
N TRP A 49 4.97 -16.68 -12.04
CA TRP A 49 5.53 -18.04 -11.97
C TRP A 49 4.96 -18.87 -10.83
N ILE A 50 4.70 -18.23 -9.68
CA ILE A 50 4.38 -18.93 -8.42
C ILE A 50 2.88 -18.91 -8.11
N GLY A 51 2.10 -17.99 -8.70
CA GLY A 51 0.68 -17.86 -8.40
C GLY A 51 0.41 -17.34 -6.98
N ILE A 52 1.18 -16.34 -6.53
CA ILE A 52 1.19 -15.84 -5.13
C ILE A 52 -0.09 -15.07 -4.73
N THR A 53 -1.02 -14.86 -5.68
CA THR A 53 -2.23 -14.03 -5.51
C THR A 53 -3.09 -14.41 -4.29
N PRO A 54 -3.37 -15.69 -3.97
CA PRO A 54 -4.15 -16.06 -2.77
C PRO A 54 -3.44 -15.69 -1.46
N PHE A 55 -2.11 -15.85 -1.41
CA PHE A 55 -1.31 -15.44 -0.26
C PHE A 55 -1.29 -13.92 -0.10
N LEU A 56 -1.21 -13.17 -1.20
CA LEU A 56 -1.34 -11.71 -1.17
C LEU A 56 -2.71 -11.28 -0.65
N ALA A 57 -3.81 -11.91 -1.11
CA ALA A 57 -5.14 -11.60 -0.60
C ALA A 57 -5.26 -11.85 0.92
N MET A 58 -4.64 -12.92 1.42
CA MET A 58 -4.56 -13.18 2.86
C MET A 58 -3.73 -12.11 3.59
N ALA A 59 -2.57 -11.73 3.03
CA ALA A 59 -1.72 -10.68 3.59
C ALA A 59 -2.46 -9.33 3.67
N MET A 60 -3.25 -9.00 2.66
CA MET A 60 -4.10 -7.80 2.66
C MET A 60 -5.12 -7.84 3.81
N LEU A 61 -5.80 -8.97 4.01
CA LEU A 61 -6.77 -9.13 5.11
C LEU A 61 -6.08 -8.93 6.48
N VAL A 62 -4.93 -9.57 6.67
CA VAL A 62 -4.12 -9.42 7.89
C VAL A 62 -3.67 -7.97 8.07
N ALA A 63 -3.25 -7.28 7.01
CA ALA A 63 -2.84 -5.89 7.06
C ALA A 63 -4.00 -4.97 7.48
N ILE A 64 -5.20 -5.17 6.96
CA ILE A 64 -6.40 -4.40 7.32
C ILE A 64 -6.73 -4.58 8.81
N VAL A 65 -6.80 -5.83 9.27
CA VAL A 65 -7.09 -6.15 10.68
C VAL A 65 -6.02 -5.56 11.60
N SER A 66 -4.75 -5.65 11.19
CA SER A 66 -3.62 -5.14 11.96
C SER A 66 -3.59 -3.62 12.00
N GLU A 67 -3.87 -2.92 10.89
CA GLU A 67 -3.96 -1.46 10.86
C GLU A 67 -5.08 -0.98 11.78
N MET A 68 -6.24 -1.62 11.71
CA MET A 68 -7.39 -1.30 12.56
C MET A 68 -7.07 -1.52 14.03
N TRP A 69 -6.49 -2.67 14.40
CA TRP A 69 -6.15 -2.98 15.78
C TRP A 69 -5.07 -2.04 16.34
N THR A 70 -4.00 -1.80 15.57
CA THR A 70 -2.91 -0.90 15.99
C THR A 70 -3.38 0.54 16.08
N GLY A 71 -4.25 1.01 15.19
CA GLY A 71 -4.85 2.34 15.25
C GLY A 71 -5.71 2.56 16.49
N ILE A 72 -6.53 1.55 16.84
CA ILE A 72 -7.34 1.56 18.08
C ILE A 72 -6.45 1.65 19.32
N ARG A 73 -5.39 0.84 19.38
CA ARG A 73 -4.44 0.85 20.49
C ARG A 73 -3.67 2.16 20.61
N ALA A 74 -3.14 2.67 19.50
CA ALA A 74 -2.45 3.96 19.46
C ALA A 74 -3.35 5.10 19.94
N SER A 75 -4.62 5.11 19.53
CA SER A 75 -5.59 6.11 19.98
C SER A 75 -5.82 6.07 21.50
N LYS A 76 -5.88 4.86 22.09
CA LYS A 76 -6.05 4.68 23.54
C LYS A 76 -4.82 5.17 24.31
N VAL A 77 -3.62 4.88 23.82
CA VAL A 77 -2.35 5.30 24.46
C VAL A 77 -2.19 6.82 24.46
N GLN A 78 -2.64 7.50 23.41
CA GLN A 78 -2.59 8.97 23.33
C GLN A 78 -3.63 9.68 24.20
N GLY A 79 -4.52 8.95 24.88
CA GLY A 79 -5.54 9.52 25.76
C GLY A 79 -6.59 10.38 25.04
N ILE A 80 -6.66 10.30 23.71
CA ILE A 80 -7.62 11.06 22.93
C ILE A 80 -8.91 10.23 22.82
N GLY A 81 -10.05 10.84 23.16
CA GLY A 81 -11.36 10.19 23.12
C GLY A 81 -11.61 9.44 21.81
N PHE A 82 -12.27 8.29 21.91
CA PHE A 82 -12.54 7.39 20.79
C PHE A 82 -13.56 8.02 19.83
N GLU A 83 -13.12 8.92 18.96
CA GLU A 83 -14.00 9.52 17.96
C GLU A 83 -14.18 8.60 16.75
N SER A 84 -15.44 8.33 16.42
CA SER A 84 -15.90 7.58 15.23
C SER A 84 -15.22 8.05 13.92
N PHE A 85 -14.81 9.32 13.86
CA PHE A 85 -14.11 9.91 12.73
C PHE A 85 -12.73 9.29 12.44
N ARG A 86 -12.02 8.78 13.45
CA ARG A 86 -10.69 8.16 13.25
C ARG A 86 -10.79 6.76 12.66
N PHE A 87 -11.82 6.00 13.04
CA PHE A 87 -12.18 4.73 12.41
C PHE A 87 -12.57 4.92 10.94
N SER A 88 -13.30 6.01 10.66
CA SER A 88 -13.69 6.37 9.29
C SER A 88 -12.50 6.60 8.35
N ARG A 89 -11.33 7.00 8.84
CA ARG A 89 -10.12 7.20 8.00
C ARG A 89 -9.59 5.90 7.41
N CYS A 90 -9.57 4.84 8.23
CA CYS A 90 -9.19 3.50 7.77
C CYS A 90 -10.22 2.97 6.76
N ILE A 91 -11.52 3.13 7.04
CA ILE A 91 -12.58 2.71 6.11
C ILE A 91 -12.49 3.44 4.77
N ILE A 92 -12.34 4.77 4.77
CA ILE A 92 -12.28 5.53 3.51
C ILE A 92 -11.05 5.11 2.69
N LYS A 93 -9.88 4.95 3.33
CA LYS A 93 -8.68 4.43 2.69
C LYS A 93 -8.95 3.06 2.06
N LEU A 94 -9.53 2.15 2.83
CA LEU A 94 -9.88 0.80 2.39
C LEU A 94 -10.84 0.82 1.21
N CYS A 95 -11.89 1.64 1.24
CA CYS A 95 -12.83 1.79 0.14
C CYS A 95 -12.14 2.27 -1.15
N ILE A 96 -11.25 3.26 -1.06
CA ILE A 96 -10.49 3.75 -2.22
C ILE A 96 -9.65 2.65 -2.82
N TRP A 97 -8.88 1.96 -1.98
CA TRP A 97 -8.00 0.88 -2.43
C TRP A 97 -8.75 -0.30 -3.02
N LEU A 98 -9.85 -0.73 -2.40
CA LEU A 98 -10.70 -1.79 -2.93
C LEU A 98 -11.33 -1.39 -4.26
N THR A 99 -11.68 -0.11 -4.44
CA THR A 99 -12.18 0.40 -5.72
C THR A 99 -11.11 0.31 -6.81
N ILE A 100 -9.87 0.72 -6.51
CA ILE A 100 -8.75 0.63 -7.45
C ILE A 100 -8.51 -0.84 -7.83
N ILE A 101 -8.43 -1.73 -6.85
CA ILE A 101 -8.23 -3.17 -7.07
C ILE A 101 -9.37 -3.76 -7.89
N TYR A 102 -10.61 -3.39 -7.59
CA TYR A 102 -11.78 -3.85 -8.34
C TYR A 102 -11.73 -3.42 -9.81
N ILE A 103 -11.40 -2.16 -10.08
CA ILE A 103 -11.27 -1.64 -11.45
C ILE A 103 -10.18 -2.41 -12.20
N THR A 104 -9.00 -2.54 -11.61
CA THR A 104 -7.88 -3.29 -12.23
C THR A 104 -8.24 -4.76 -12.46
N HIS A 105 -8.90 -5.41 -11.50
CA HIS A 105 -9.35 -6.80 -11.63
C HIS A 105 -10.41 -6.96 -12.72
N SER A 106 -11.31 -5.99 -12.86
CA SER A 106 -12.36 -6.01 -13.89
C SER A 106 -11.75 -5.96 -15.29
N PHE A 107 -10.78 -5.07 -15.52
CA PHE A 107 -10.04 -5.02 -16.79
C PHE A 107 -9.25 -6.30 -17.07
N TYR A 108 -8.67 -6.92 -16.04
CA TYR A 108 -8.01 -8.22 -16.18
C TYR A 108 -9.00 -9.31 -16.64
N LEU A 109 -10.21 -9.37 -16.05
CA LEU A 109 -11.20 -10.36 -16.45
C LEU A 109 -11.70 -10.15 -17.88
N GLU A 110 -11.96 -8.90 -18.27
CA GLU A 110 -12.41 -8.54 -19.62
C GLU A 110 -11.35 -8.88 -20.67
N SER A 111 -10.09 -8.49 -20.44
CA SER A 111 -8.99 -8.83 -21.34
C SER A 111 -8.76 -10.34 -21.43
N LYS A 112 -8.87 -11.07 -20.32
CA LYS A 112 -8.74 -12.53 -20.28
C LYS A 112 -9.83 -13.23 -21.08
N ALA A 113 -11.07 -12.73 -21.03
CA ALA A 113 -12.18 -13.31 -21.78
C ALA A 113 -11.98 -13.16 -23.30
N GLY A 114 -11.36 -12.07 -23.75
CA GLY A 114 -11.03 -11.84 -25.16
C GLY A 114 -9.67 -12.36 -25.62
N ALA A 115 -8.88 -13.01 -24.74
CA ALA A 115 -7.48 -13.33 -25.00
C ALA A 115 -7.28 -14.35 -26.13
N GLU A 116 -8.25 -15.23 -26.36
CA GLU A 116 -8.20 -16.22 -27.45
C GLU A 116 -8.53 -15.61 -28.82
N GLU A 117 -9.22 -14.47 -28.86
CA GLU A 117 -9.69 -13.84 -30.10
C GLU A 117 -8.67 -12.88 -30.73
N SER A 118 -7.76 -12.31 -29.92
CA SER A 118 -6.84 -11.28 -30.39
C SER A 118 -5.54 -11.23 -29.59
N PHE A 119 -4.41 -11.11 -30.31
CA PHE A 119 -3.09 -10.88 -29.71
C PHE A 119 -3.06 -9.61 -28.84
N VAL A 120 -3.86 -8.59 -29.17
CA VAL A 120 -3.97 -7.37 -28.36
C VAL A 120 -4.59 -7.67 -26.99
N MET A 121 -5.61 -8.53 -26.94
CA MET A 121 -6.25 -8.94 -25.68
C MET A 121 -5.35 -9.83 -24.85
N LEU A 122 -4.51 -10.65 -25.50
CA LEU A 122 -3.48 -11.43 -24.81
C LEU A 122 -2.42 -10.53 -24.14
N LEU A 123 -1.91 -9.52 -24.86
CA LEU A 123 -1.01 -8.52 -24.26
C LEU A 123 -1.68 -7.73 -23.13
N ALA A 124 -2.94 -7.33 -23.30
CA ALA A 124 -3.71 -6.66 -22.26
C ALA A 124 -3.87 -7.54 -21.02
N THR A 125 -4.12 -8.84 -21.19
CA THR A 125 -4.23 -9.81 -20.09
C THR A 125 -2.94 -9.88 -19.28
N LEU A 126 -1.79 -9.96 -19.96
CA LEU A 126 -0.48 -9.97 -19.31
C LEU A 126 -0.23 -8.67 -18.55
N PHE A 127 -0.48 -7.53 -19.19
CA PHE A 127 -0.34 -6.21 -18.55
C PHE A 127 -1.22 -6.08 -17.31
N PHE A 128 -2.53 -6.34 -17.41
CA PHE A 128 -3.44 -6.23 -16.29
C PHE A 128 -3.21 -7.27 -15.20
N SER A 129 -2.65 -8.44 -15.54
CA SER A 129 -2.19 -9.43 -14.54
C SER A 129 -1.07 -8.83 -13.66
N ILE A 130 -0.06 -8.23 -14.29
CA ILE A 130 1.05 -7.56 -13.59
C ILE A 130 0.52 -6.38 -12.77
N VAL A 131 -0.29 -5.50 -13.37
CA VAL A 131 -0.83 -4.32 -12.68
C VAL A 131 -1.71 -4.73 -11.49
N LYS A 132 -2.52 -5.79 -11.62
CA LYS A 132 -3.33 -6.31 -10.50
C LYS A 132 -2.44 -6.71 -9.32
N VAL A 133 -1.41 -7.51 -9.55
CA VAL A 133 -0.51 -7.96 -8.47
C VAL A 133 0.29 -6.78 -7.91
N PHE A 134 0.73 -5.86 -8.77
CA PHE A 134 1.41 -4.63 -8.37
C PHE A 134 0.54 -3.81 -7.41
N VAL A 135 -0.72 -3.53 -7.77
CA VAL A 135 -1.66 -2.76 -6.94
C VAL A 135 -1.95 -3.48 -5.62
N MET A 136 -2.13 -4.80 -5.64
CA MET A 136 -2.32 -5.59 -4.41
C MET A 136 -1.09 -5.55 -3.49
N THR A 137 0.10 -5.56 -4.06
CA THR A 137 1.35 -5.47 -3.28
C THR A 137 1.54 -4.07 -2.73
N TRP A 138 1.26 -3.04 -3.55
CA TRP A 138 1.30 -1.66 -3.14
C TRP A 138 0.35 -1.39 -1.98
N PHE A 139 -0.88 -1.92 -2.06
CA PHE A 139 -1.84 -1.87 -0.96
C PHE A 139 -1.22 -2.36 0.35
N CYS A 140 -0.54 -3.52 0.32
CA CYS A 140 0.11 -4.08 1.50
C CYS A 140 1.20 -3.16 2.03
N VAL A 141 2.04 -2.59 1.16
CA VAL A 141 3.11 -1.65 1.56
C VAL A 141 2.52 -0.42 2.25
N GLU A 142 1.43 0.14 1.74
CA GLU A 142 0.78 1.31 2.35
C GLU A 142 0.16 0.99 3.72
N HIS A 143 -0.52 -0.16 3.85
CA HIS A 143 -1.09 -0.57 5.13
C HIS A 143 -0.01 -0.92 6.15
N VAL A 144 1.09 -1.57 5.73
CA VAL A 144 2.25 -1.81 6.59
C VAL A 144 2.86 -0.48 7.06
N THR A 145 3.00 0.50 6.17
CA THR A 145 3.53 1.81 6.54
C THR A 145 2.65 2.49 7.59
N SER A 146 1.33 2.44 7.43
CA SER A 146 0.39 2.95 8.45
C SER A 146 0.42 2.16 9.76
N ILE A 147 0.62 0.84 9.72
CA ILE A 147 0.83 0.03 10.92
C ILE A 147 2.09 0.49 11.67
N LEU A 148 3.18 0.75 10.95
CA LEU A 148 4.44 1.22 11.55
C LEU A 148 4.26 2.60 12.21
N GLU A 149 3.49 3.52 11.60
CA GLU A 149 3.15 4.80 12.24
C GLU A 149 2.42 4.58 13.57
N ASN A 150 1.45 3.66 13.59
CA ASN A 150 0.66 3.37 14.79
C ASN A 150 1.50 2.68 15.88
N LEU A 151 2.38 1.75 15.50
CA LEU A 151 3.28 1.08 16.43
C LEU A 151 4.27 2.05 17.07
N ALA A 152 4.84 2.97 16.28
CA ALA A 152 5.75 3.99 16.81
C ALA A 152 5.06 4.85 17.88
N VAL A 153 3.78 5.19 17.67
CA VAL A 153 2.97 5.92 18.67
C VAL A 153 2.73 5.09 19.93
N ILE A 154 2.44 3.79 19.79
CA ILE A 154 2.24 2.89 20.94
C ILE A 154 3.52 2.81 21.79
N ASP A 155 4.69 2.80 21.14
CA ASP A 155 6.00 2.82 21.79
C ASP A 155 6.36 4.19 22.40
N GLY A 156 5.50 5.21 22.28
CA GLY A 156 5.77 6.58 22.73
C GLY A 156 6.82 7.31 21.90
N LYS A 157 7.15 6.79 20.71
CA LYS A 157 8.14 7.35 19.79
C LYS A 157 7.48 8.23 18.71
N PRO A 158 8.25 9.12 18.06
CA PRO A 158 7.80 9.81 16.87
C PRO A 158 7.37 8.83 15.75
N LYS A 159 6.27 9.14 15.05
CA LYS A 159 5.64 8.30 14.00
C LYS A 159 6.60 7.84 12.90
N ASP A 160 7.62 8.64 12.62
CA ASP A 160 8.62 8.43 11.58
C ASP A 160 9.75 7.45 12.00
N THR A 161 9.85 7.09 13.28
CA THR A 161 11.00 6.32 13.79
C THR A 161 11.14 4.95 13.15
N LEU A 162 10.07 4.14 13.15
CA LEU A 162 10.10 2.80 12.58
C LEU A 162 10.22 2.83 11.06
N ILE A 163 9.64 3.85 10.42
CA ILE A 163 9.66 4.02 8.96
C ILE A 163 11.08 4.37 8.49
N LYS A 164 11.78 5.25 9.23
CA LYS A 164 13.20 5.55 8.98
C LYS A 164 14.08 4.31 9.10
N GLN A 165 13.83 3.46 10.10
CA GLN A 165 14.56 2.20 10.25
C GLN A 165 14.35 1.27 9.05
N VAL A 166 13.11 1.14 8.56
CA VAL A 166 12.81 0.37 7.34
C VAL A 166 13.54 0.97 6.12
N GLY A 167 13.58 2.30 5.98
CA GLY A 167 14.32 2.96 4.91
C GLY A 167 15.83 2.65 4.95
N ILE A 168 16.45 2.69 6.13
CA ILE A 168 17.87 2.34 6.32
C ILE A 168 18.13 0.87 5.98
N LEU A 169 17.23 -0.01 6.41
CA LEU A 169 17.33 -1.44 6.12
C LEU A 169 17.24 -1.72 4.62
N TRP A 170 16.35 -1.03 3.90
CA TRP A 170 16.25 -1.12 2.45
C TRP A 170 17.54 -0.73 1.73
N VAL A 171 18.15 0.41 2.11
CA VAL A 171 19.44 0.85 1.55
C VAL A 171 20.53 -0.19 1.80
N THR A 172 20.58 -0.73 3.02
CA THR A 172 21.56 -1.77 3.40
C THR A 172 21.40 -3.05 2.56
N VAL A 173 20.15 -3.45 2.29
CA VAL A 173 19.85 -4.62 1.45
C VAL A 173 20.26 -4.35 0.00
N MET A 174 19.91 -3.19 -0.56
CA MET A 174 20.31 -2.79 -1.91
C MET A 174 21.83 -2.73 -2.08
N ASP A 175 22.55 -2.20 -1.10
CA ASP A 175 24.01 -2.13 -1.12
C ASP A 175 24.64 -3.53 -1.10
N LYS A 176 24.06 -4.49 -0.35
CA LYS A 176 24.52 -5.89 -0.37
C LYS A 176 24.28 -6.56 -1.72
N PHE A 177 23.14 -6.31 -2.36
CA PHE A 177 22.88 -6.82 -3.70
C PHE A 177 23.83 -6.22 -4.74
N ARG A 178 24.09 -4.92 -4.67
CA ARG A 178 25.03 -4.25 -5.56
C ARG A 178 26.45 -4.80 -5.42
N LYS A 179 26.96 -4.94 -4.19
CA LYS A 179 28.28 -5.54 -3.94
C LYS A 179 28.38 -6.97 -4.47
N LYS A 180 27.34 -7.78 -4.29
CA LYS A 180 27.32 -9.15 -4.85
C LYS A 180 27.30 -9.17 -6.38
N ALA A 181 26.59 -8.24 -7.02
CA ALA A 181 26.60 -8.14 -8.47
C ALA A 181 28.01 -7.77 -8.98
N ASP A 182 28.66 -6.79 -8.35
CA ASP A 182 30.01 -6.36 -8.69
C ASP A 182 31.05 -7.49 -8.47
N GLU A 183 30.87 -8.35 -7.45
CA GLU A 183 31.71 -9.54 -7.20
C GLU A 183 31.49 -10.69 -8.19
N THR A 184 30.36 -10.71 -8.90
CA THR A 184 30.04 -11.79 -9.87
C THR A 184 30.47 -11.44 -11.29
N GLU A 185 30.79 -10.16 -11.56
CA GLU A 185 31.27 -9.66 -12.86
C GLU A 185 32.80 -9.51 -12.95
N GLY A 186 33.55 -9.79 -11.87
CA GLY A 186 35.02 -9.75 -11.82
C GLY A 186 35.66 -11.13 -11.76
#